data_AF-A0A075IXD8-F1
#
_entry.id   AF-A0A075IXD8-F1
#
_cell.length_a   1.000
_cell.length_b   1.000
_cell.length_c   1.000
_cell.angle_alpha   90.00
_cell.angle_beta   90.00
_cell.angle_gamma   90.00
#
_symmetry.space_group_name_H-M   'P 1'
#
loop_
_entity.id
_entity.type
_entity.pdbx_description
1 polymer ?
#
loop_
_entity_poly.entity_id
_entity_poly.type
_entity_poly.pdbx_seq_one_letter_code
_entity_poly.pdbx_strand_id
1 'polypeptide(L)'
;NTAHELGHKKSKLERNLATAVLSMGAYGHFAIEHNRDHHRHVATPEDCASSRMGETLYSFAMRELPGGFRRAWRLEAGRLERHEKGVWSLENEIVRAGLITLAVSLGLVIAFDPIMVPYLLVTYFIGAFQLTLANYVEHYGLLRQKRPN
;
A
#
# COMPACT_ATOMS: atom_id res chain seq x y z
N ASN A 1 12.09 -2.58 1.62
CA ASN A 1 12.41 -3.59 2.67
C ASN A 1 12.35 -3.03 4.08
N THR A 2 13.15 -2.04 4.48
CA THR A 2 13.12 -1.52 5.86
C THR A 2 11.73 -1.06 6.33
N ALA A 3 10.99 -0.31 5.51
CA ALA A 3 9.63 0.11 5.86
C ALA A 3 8.65 -1.06 5.99
N HIS A 4 8.82 -2.11 5.17
CA HIS A 4 8.01 -3.33 5.24
C HIS A 4 8.26 -4.03 6.60
N GLU A 5 9.52 -4.25 6.97
CA GLU A 5 9.86 -4.87 8.26
C GLU A 5 9.39 -4.06 9.46
N LEU A 6 9.52 -2.72 9.41
CA LEU A 6 9.02 -1.82 10.45
C LEU A 6 7.49 -1.89 10.59
N GLY A 7 6.78 -2.08 9.47
CA GLY A 7 5.32 -2.21 9.45
C GLY A 7 4.82 -3.41 10.25
N HIS A 8 5.60 -4.48 10.33
CA HIS A 8 5.28 -5.70 11.08
C HIS A 8 5.58 -5.61 12.57
N LYS A 9 6.24 -4.54 13.02
CA LYS A 9 6.54 -4.37 14.43
C LYS A 9 5.31 -3.96 15.23
N LYS A 10 5.31 -4.27 16.53
CA LYS A 10 4.19 -3.96 17.42
C LYS A 10 4.16 -2.50 17.85
N SER A 11 5.31 -1.81 17.86
CA SER A 11 5.39 -0.42 18.31
C SER A 11 4.62 0.50 17.37
N LYS A 12 3.83 1.40 17.96
CA LYS A 12 3.14 2.46 17.21
C LYS A 12 4.13 3.39 16.50
N LEU A 13 5.30 3.63 17.11
CA LEU A 13 6.35 4.45 16.51
C LEU A 13 6.89 3.79 15.23
N GLU A 14 7.28 2.52 15.30
CA GLU A 14 7.83 1.79 14.16
C GLU A 14 6.83 1.69 12.99
N ARG A 15 5.55 1.41 13.31
CA ARG A 15 4.48 1.39 12.29
C ARG A 15 4.23 2.77 11.67
N ASN A 16 4.27 3.84 12.46
CA ASN A 16 4.14 5.19 11.94
C ASN A 16 5.34 5.57 11.05
N LEU A 17 6.56 5.16 11.42
CA LEU A 17 7.76 5.35 10.60
C LEU A 17 7.66 4.57 9.28
N ALA A 18 7.18 3.33 9.32
CA ALA A 18 6.90 2.54 8.12
C ALA A 18 5.95 3.28 7.17
N THR A 19 4.81 3.74 7.70
CA THR A 19 3.83 4.50 6.90
C THR A 19 4.43 5.81 6.38
N ALA A 20 5.20 6.55 7.18
CA ALA A 20 5.84 7.78 6.75
C ALA A 20 6.83 7.55 5.60
N VAL A 21 7.68 6.53 5.70
CA VAL A 21 8.64 6.17 4.64
C VAL A 21 7.93 5.75 3.36
N LEU A 22 6.90 4.91 3.46
CA LEU A 22 6.09 4.51 2.29
C LEU A 22 5.35 5.71 1.67
N SER A 23 4.93 6.68 2.48
CA SER A 23 4.23 7.89 2.01
C SER A 23 5.15 8.77 1.16
N MET A 24 6.45 8.84 1.47
CA MET A 24 7.41 9.57 0.62
C MET A 24 7.46 9.04 -0.81
N GLY A 25 7.17 7.75 -1.02
CA GLY A 25 7.05 7.11 -2.34
C GLY A 25 5.62 7.02 -2.88
N ALA A 26 4.68 7.80 -2.34
CA ALA A 26 3.25 7.78 -2.67
C ALA A 26 2.55 6.41 -2.50
N TYR A 27 3.10 5.52 -1.67
CA TYR A 27 2.59 4.16 -1.47
C TYR A 27 2.22 3.86 -0.01
N GLY A 28 1.89 4.89 0.78
CA GLY A 28 1.61 4.76 2.21
C GLY A 28 0.43 3.85 2.58
N HIS A 29 -0.53 3.67 1.67
CA HIS A 29 -1.67 2.77 1.86
C HIS A 29 -1.26 1.29 1.97
N PHE A 30 -0.08 0.92 1.44
CA PHE A 30 0.46 -0.44 1.50
C PHE A 30 0.58 -0.95 2.93
N ALA A 31 1.03 -0.12 3.89
CA ALA A 31 1.17 -0.54 5.28
C ALA A 31 -0.17 -1.00 5.92
N ILE A 32 -1.30 -0.53 5.40
CA ILE A 32 -2.63 -0.86 5.90
C ILE A 32 -3.11 -2.14 5.25
N GLU A 33 -3.10 -2.19 3.91
CA GLU A 33 -3.57 -3.34 3.16
C GLU A 33 -2.70 -4.57 3.44
N HIS A 34 -1.37 -4.41 3.38
CA HIS A 34 -0.43 -5.50 3.57
C HIS A 34 -0.63 -6.16 4.93
N ASN A 35 -0.58 -5.35 5.98
CA ASN A 35 -0.52 -5.84 7.36
C ASN A 35 -1.89 -6.29 7.90
N ARG A 36 -3.00 -5.73 7.39
CA ARG A 36 -4.34 -6.02 7.93
C ARG A 36 -5.16 -6.95 7.03
N ASP A 37 -4.76 -7.14 5.79
CA ASP A 37 -5.58 -7.84 4.79
C ASP A 37 -4.80 -8.88 3.99
N HIS A 38 -3.69 -8.49 3.35
CA HIS A 38 -2.90 -9.42 2.54
C HIS A 38 -2.43 -10.63 3.35
N HIS A 39 -1.76 -10.45 4.50
CA HIS A 39 -1.31 -11.60 5.33
C HIS A 39 -2.46 -12.53 5.76
N ARG A 40 -3.66 -11.97 5.95
CA ARG A 40 -4.84 -12.75 6.30
C ARG A 40 -5.34 -13.58 5.12
N HIS A 41 -5.34 -13.01 3.91
CA HIS A 41 -5.94 -13.60 2.71
C HIS A 41 -4.92 -14.12 1.69
N VAL A 42 -3.61 -14.09 1.99
CA VAL A 42 -2.56 -14.51 1.07
C VAL A 42 -2.84 -15.91 0.52
N ALA A 43 -2.62 -16.06 -0.78
CA ALA A 43 -2.94 -17.22 -1.59
C ALA A 43 -4.43 -17.65 -1.55
N THR A 44 -5.37 -16.73 -1.30
CA THR A 44 -6.82 -16.97 -1.50
C THR A 44 -7.39 -16.08 -2.60
N PRO A 45 -8.57 -16.40 -3.17
CA PRO A 45 -9.19 -15.60 -4.23
C PRO A 45 -9.51 -14.15 -3.82
N GLU A 46 -9.62 -13.86 -2.53
CA GLU A 46 -9.92 -12.54 -1.99
C GLU A 46 -8.71 -11.60 -1.98
N ASP A 47 -7.50 -12.13 -2.07
CA ASP A 47 -6.28 -11.34 -2.01
C ASP A 47 -5.88 -10.79 -3.38
N CYS A 48 -5.86 -9.46 -3.51
CA CYS A 48 -5.44 -8.85 -4.77
C CYS A 48 -3.93 -8.97 -5.01
N ALA A 49 -3.13 -9.13 -3.95
CA ALA A 49 -1.67 -9.22 -4.01
C ALA A 49 -1.15 -10.65 -4.23
N SER A 50 -2.02 -11.65 -4.37
CA SER A 50 -1.63 -13.01 -4.77
C SER A 50 -1.79 -13.19 -6.28
N SER A 51 -0.70 -13.53 -6.97
CA SER A 51 -0.66 -13.77 -8.41
C SER A 51 -1.17 -15.18 -8.75
N ARG A 52 -2.04 -15.27 -9.76
CA ARG A 52 -2.69 -16.54 -10.11
C ARG A 52 -1.81 -17.35 -11.05
N MET A 53 -1.98 -18.67 -11.04
CA MET A 53 -1.30 -19.55 -12.00
C MET A 53 -1.67 -19.13 -13.43
N GLY A 54 -0.66 -18.87 -14.26
CA GLY A 54 -0.85 -18.41 -15.64
C GLY A 54 -1.19 -16.92 -15.80
N GLU A 55 -1.30 -16.14 -14.73
CA GLU A 55 -1.50 -14.69 -14.82
C GLU A 55 -0.20 -14.01 -15.27
N THR A 56 -0.29 -13.07 -16.22
CA THR A 56 0.88 -12.27 -16.62
C THR A 56 1.17 -11.19 -15.58
N LEU A 57 2.44 -10.78 -15.48
CA LEU A 57 2.84 -9.66 -14.60
C LEU A 57 1.98 -8.41 -14.82
N TYR A 58 1.67 -8.07 -16.07
CA TYR A 58 0.89 -6.87 -16.40
C TYR A 58 -0.58 -7.01 -16.00
N SER A 59 -1.20 -8.16 -16.27
CA SER A 59 -2.57 -8.44 -15.82
C SER A 59 -2.68 -8.40 -14.30
N PHE A 60 -1.69 -8.98 -13.62
CA PHE A 60 -1.56 -8.93 -12.17
C PHE A 60 -1.42 -7.49 -11.66
N ALA A 61 -0.49 -6.71 -12.20
CA ALA A 61 -0.25 -5.33 -11.78
C ALA A 61 -1.49 -4.44 -11.95
N MET A 62 -2.23 -4.59 -13.05
CA MET A 62 -3.48 -3.86 -13.29
C MET A 62 -4.58 -4.20 -12.28
N ARG A 63 -4.53 -5.39 -11.68
CA ARG A 63 -5.46 -5.84 -10.63
C ARG A 63 -4.97 -5.45 -9.24
N GLU A 64 -3.69 -5.66 -8.96
CA GLU A 64 -3.07 -5.51 -7.64
C GLU A 64 -2.95 -4.04 -7.24
N LEU A 65 -2.38 -3.18 -8.09
CA LEU A 65 -2.13 -1.77 -7.75
C LEU A 65 -3.40 -1.00 -7.33
N PRO A 66 -4.47 -0.93 -8.15
CA PRO A 66 -5.68 -0.26 -7.72
C PRO A 66 -6.50 -1.10 -6.73
N GLY A 67 -6.31 -2.43 -6.71
CA GLY A 67 -6.94 -3.34 -5.75
C GLY A 67 -6.46 -3.08 -4.32
N GLY A 68 -5.15 -2.94 -4.14
CA GLY A 68 -4.50 -2.69 -2.87
C GLY A 68 -4.97 -1.38 -2.25
N PHE A 69 -5.01 -0.30 -3.05
CA PHE A 69 -5.55 0.98 -2.57
C PHE A 69 -7.04 0.88 -2.17
N ARG A 70 -7.89 0.25 -3.00
CA ARG A 70 -9.32 0.10 -2.70
C ARG A 70 -9.57 -0.75 -1.45
N ARG A 71 -8.77 -1.79 -1.23
CA ARG A 71 -8.83 -2.62 -0.01
C ARG A 71 -8.37 -1.83 1.21
N ALA A 72 -7.23 -1.15 1.14
CA ALA A 72 -6.75 -0.25 2.19
C ALA A 72 -7.84 0.75 2.60
N TRP A 73 -8.46 1.41 1.62
CA TRP A 73 -9.49 2.43 1.87
C TRP A 73 -10.72 1.85 2.56
N ARG A 74 -11.21 0.70 2.11
CA ARG A 74 -12.35 0.01 2.76
C ARG A 74 -12.05 -0.39 4.20
N LEU A 75 -10.82 -0.86 4.48
CA LEU A 75 -10.41 -1.24 5.83
C LEU A 75 -10.37 -0.04 6.77
N GLU A 76 -9.82 1.08 6.31
CA GLU A 76 -9.79 2.32 7.10
C GLU A 76 -11.17 2.92 7.28
N ALA A 77 -11.99 2.96 6.22
CA ALA A 77 -13.37 3.43 6.32
C ALA A 77 -14.16 2.63 7.37
N GLY A 78 -14.09 1.29 7.32
CA GLY A 78 -14.74 0.44 8.32
C GLY A 78 -14.17 0.61 9.73
N ARG A 79 -12.86 0.87 9.88
CA ARG A 79 -12.27 1.19 11.18
C ARG A 79 -12.82 2.49 11.75
N LEU A 80 -12.90 3.54 10.92
CA LEU A 80 -13.37 4.87 11.34
C LEU A 80 -14.87 4.87 11.64
N GLU A 81 -15.67 4.15 10.87
CA GLU A 81 -17.11 3.96 11.12
C GLU A 81 -17.36 3.34 12.51
N ARG A 82 -16.59 2.31 12.89
CA ARG A 82 -16.65 1.73 14.24
C ARG A 82 -16.24 2.68 15.36
N HIS A 83 -15.59 3.79 15.04
CA HIS A 83 -15.21 4.85 15.98
C HIS A 83 -16.02 6.13 15.78
N GLU A 84 -17.10 6.08 14.99
CA GLU A 84 -17.98 7.22 14.68
C GLU A 84 -17.24 8.42 14.06
N LYS A 85 -16.24 8.13 13.21
CA LYS A 85 -15.40 9.14 12.55
C LYS A 85 -15.60 9.17 11.05
N GLY A 86 -15.49 10.37 10.47
CA GLY A 86 -15.53 10.57 9.04
C GLY A 86 -14.30 10.02 8.32
N VAL A 87 -14.48 9.50 7.10
CA VAL A 87 -13.41 8.93 6.27
C VAL A 87 -12.36 9.94 5.83
N TRP A 88 -12.69 11.23 5.84
CA TRP A 88 -11.76 12.33 5.50
C TRP A 88 -11.05 12.94 6.73
N SER A 89 -11.16 12.33 7.90
CA SER A 89 -10.49 12.79 9.12
C SER A 89 -8.97 12.53 9.09
N LEU A 90 -8.21 13.31 9.87
CA LEU A 90 -6.77 13.07 10.09
C LEU A 90 -6.46 11.75 10.83
N GLU A 91 -7.50 11.12 11.37
CA GLU A 91 -7.41 9.79 11.92
C GLU A 91 -7.37 8.69 10.86
N ASN A 92 -7.83 8.97 9.64
CA ASN A 92 -7.60 8.08 8.52
C ASN A 92 -6.11 8.03 8.19
N GLU A 93 -5.51 6.85 8.32
CA GLU A 93 -4.09 6.65 8.06
C GLU A 93 -3.71 6.92 6.60
N ILE A 94 -4.63 6.69 5.65
CA ILE A 94 -4.42 7.00 4.22
C ILE A 94 -4.44 8.50 3.97
N VAL A 95 -5.33 9.24 4.64
CA VAL A 95 -5.37 10.71 4.53
C VAL A 95 -4.07 11.29 5.07
N ARG A 96 -3.62 10.85 6.24
CA ARG A 96 -2.35 11.29 6.82
C ARG A 96 -1.15 10.92 5.92
N ALA A 97 -1.15 9.72 5.34
CA ALA A 97 -0.13 9.31 4.38
C ALA A 97 -0.13 10.22 3.13
N GLY A 98 -1.31 10.52 2.57
CA GLY A 98 -1.46 11.42 1.43
C GLY A 98 -0.98 12.84 1.72
N LEU A 99 -1.20 13.35 2.93
CA LEU A 99 -0.67 14.65 3.35
C LEU A 99 0.87 14.66 3.41
N ILE A 100 1.50 13.57 3.87
CA ILE A 100 2.96 13.43 3.84
C ILE A 100 3.45 13.41 2.39
N THR A 101 2.83 12.60 1.53
CA THR A 101 3.16 12.55 0.09
C THR A 101 3.07 13.94 -0.52
N LEU A 102 1.99 14.68 -0.27
CA LEU A 102 1.75 16.02 -0.81
C LEU A 102 2.79 17.02 -0.30
N ALA A 103 3.06 17.03 1.00
CA ALA A 103 4.03 17.95 1.60
C ALA A 103 5.44 17.73 1.04
N VAL A 104 5.87 16.48 0.92
CA VAL A 104 7.18 16.12 0.35
C VAL A 104 7.25 16.44 -1.14
N SER A 105 6.21 16.07 -1.91
CA SER A 105 6.14 16.36 -3.35
C SER A 105 6.21 17.85 -3.61
N LEU A 106 5.41 18.64 -2.90
CA LEU A 106 5.35 20.09 -3.07
C LEU A 106 6.67 20.74 -2.64
N GLY A 107 7.27 20.30 -1.54
CA GLY A 107 8.58 20.78 -1.10
C GLY A 107 9.67 20.54 -2.17
N LEU A 108 9.67 19.36 -2.80
CA LEU A 108 10.61 19.04 -3.89
C LEU A 108 10.33 19.86 -5.16
N VAL A 109 9.06 20.05 -5.53
CA VAL A 109 8.71 20.89 -6.70
C VAL A 109 9.05 22.35 -6.47
N ILE A 110 8.90 22.87 -5.25
CA ILE A 110 9.31 24.24 -4.90
C ILE A 110 10.84 24.37 -4.93
N ALA A 111 11.57 23.36 -4.45
CA ALA A 111 13.02 23.41 -4.36
C ALA A 111 13.74 23.19 -5.71
N PHE A 112 13.13 22.42 -6.60
CA PHE A 112 13.76 21.96 -7.86
C PHE A 112 12.93 22.30 -9.10
N ASP A 113 11.97 23.22 -8.99
CA ASP A 113 11.07 23.65 -10.07
C ASP A 113 10.10 22.55 -10.57
N PRO A 114 9.12 22.90 -11.45
CA PRO A 114 8.17 21.93 -12.00
C PRO A 114 8.79 20.78 -12.79
N ILE A 115 10.07 20.88 -13.19
CA ILE A 115 10.80 19.76 -13.80
C ILE A 115 10.86 18.55 -12.88
N MET A 116 10.72 18.73 -11.55
CA MET A 116 10.69 17.64 -10.58
C MET A 116 9.45 16.74 -10.71
N VAL A 117 8.34 17.24 -11.27
CA VAL A 117 7.08 16.48 -11.41
C VAL A 117 7.26 15.15 -12.16
N PRO A 118 7.82 15.10 -13.39
CA PRO A 118 8.05 13.84 -14.07
C PRO A 118 8.97 12.88 -13.30
N TYR A 119 10.00 13.38 -12.61
CA TYR A 119 10.88 12.54 -11.78
C TYR A 119 10.12 11.91 -10.61
N LEU A 120 9.21 12.65 -9.97
CA LEU A 120 8.36 12.12 -8.90
C LEU A 120 7.42 11.03 -9.44
N LEU A 121 6.75 11.29 -10.56
CA LEU A 121 5.84 10.32 -11.17
C LEU A 121 6.55 9.01 -11.52
N VAL A 122 7.74 9.10 -12.14
CA VAL A 122 8.56 7.93 -12.47
C VAL A 122 9.00 7.21 -11.20
N THR A 123 9.47 7.94 -10.18
CA THR A 123 9.90 7.36 -8.91
C THR A 123 8.78 6.62 -8.19
N TYR A 124 7.59 7.23 -8.12
CA TYR A 124 6.41 6.62 -7.49
C TYR A 124 5.96 5.38 -8.24
N PHE A 125 5.94 5.44 -9.57
CA PHE A 125 5.60 4.30 -10.39
C PHE A 125 6.59 3.15 -10.20
N ILE A 126 7.90 3.42 -10.28
CA ILE A 126 8.94 2.40 -10.10
C ILE A 126 8.85 1.78 -8.70
N GLY A 127 8.70 2.59 -7.66
CA GLY A 127 8.58 2.10 -6.29
C GLY A 127 7.37 1.19 -6.09
N ALA A 128 6.19 1.62 -6.56
CA ALA A 128 4.98 0.80 -6.51
C ALA A 128 5.14 -0.49 -7.32
N PHE A 129 5.65 -0.39 -8.55
CA PHE A 129 5.82 -1.53 -9.44
C PHE A 129 6.86 -2.54 -8.93
N GLN A 130 7.90 -2.11 -8.22
CA GLN A 130 8.85 -3.02 -7.57
C GLN A 130 8.19 -3.84 -6.46
N LEU A 131 7.31 -3.25 -5.66
CA LEU A 131 6.52 -4.00 -4.66
C LEU A 131 5.55 -4.97 -5.34
N THR A 132 4.85 -4.52 -6.40
CA THR A 132 4.00 -5.40 -7.20
C THR A 132 4.80 -6.56 -7.79
N LEU A 133 6.02 -6.33 -8.28
CA LEU A 133 6.88 -7.39 -8.80
C LEU A 133 7.28 -8.39 -7.71
N ALA A 134 7.62 -7.91 -6.51
CA ALA A 134 7.89 -8.79 -5.37
C ALA A 134 6.68 -9.66 -5.04
N ASN A 135 5.49 -9.06 -4.90
CA ASN A 135 4.23 -9.78 -4.67
C ASN A 135 3.97 -10.82 -5.79
N TYR A 136 4.19 -10.45 -7.05
CA TYR A 136 3.99 -11.33 -8.19
C TYR A 136 4.87 -12.58 -8.10
N VAL A 137 6.16 -12.42 -7.79
CA VAL A 137 7.12 -13.52 -7.73
C VAL A 137 6.91 -14.37 -6.46
N GLU A 138 6.73 -13.74 -5.31
CA GLU A 138 6.59 -14.43 -4.02
C GLU A 138 5.29 -15.26 -3.93
N HIS A 139 4.25 -14.88 -4.68
CA HIS A 139 2.94 -15.53 -4.60
C HIS A 139 2.51 -16.27 -5.87
N TYR A 140 3.41 -16.43 -6.85
CA TYR A 140 3.05 -16.97 -8.16
C TYR A 140 2.45 -18.37 -8.09
N GLY A 141 1.16 -18.46 -8.44
CA GLY A 141 0.45 -19.72 -8.51
C GLY A 141 0.18 -20.36 -7.15
N LEU A 142 0.43 -19.64 -6.05
CA LEU A 142 0.09 -20.14 -4.71
C LEU A 142 -1.42 -20.14 -4.52
N LEU A 143 -1.94 -21.27 -4.04
CA LEU A 143 -3.34 -21.40 -3.65
C LEU A 143 -3.44 -22.13 -2.32
N ARG A 144 -3.96 -21.43 -1.32
CA ARG A 144 -4.16 -21.93 0.03
C ARG A 144 -5.57 -22.49 0.19
N GLN A 145 -5.67 -23.71 0.69
CA GLN A 145 -6.96 -24.26 1.11
C GLN A 145 -7.49 -23.49 2.33
N LYS A 146 -8.76 -23.09 2.28
CA LYS A 146 -9.43 -22.50 3.44
C LYS A 146 -9.80 -23.59 4.43
N ARG A 147 -9.44 -23.40 5.70
CA ARG A 147 -9.90 -24.26 6.79
C ARG A 147 -11.31 -23.82 7.22
N PRO A 148 -12.15 -24.72 7.74
CA PRO A 148 -13.32 -24.31 8.50
C PRO A 148 -12.83 -23.42 9.65
N ASN A 149 -13.46 -22.27 9.83
CA ASN A 149 -13.07 -21.29 10.85
C ASN A 149 -13.10 -21.90 12.26
#